data_AF-A0AAE7L3B7-F1
#
_entry.id   AF-A0AAE7L3B7-F1
#
_cell.length_a   1.000
_cell.length_b   1.000
_cell.length_c   1.000
_cell.angle_alpha   90.00
_cell.angle_beta   90.00
_cell.angle_gamma   90.00
#
_symmetry.space_group_name_H-M   'P 1'
#
loop_
_entity.id
_entity.type
_entity.pdbx_description
1 polymer ?
#
loop_
_entity_poly.entity_id
_entity_poly.type
_entity_poly.pdbx_seq_one_letter_code
_entity_poly.pdbx_strand_id
1 'polypeptide(L)'
;MKVNKVLLVVVLGVSSVLMGCTSESQRLANCEAKGISKDSCYLAEQNRQATMNAAYEKQALENAAAAVQHGQSAKAKTKHFAGMEIKGTSTDLSIDGKPAAVIEKNKDATVYQQGLYNFIVYANGKIAVTQDGVFKGYAK
;
A
#
# COMPACT_ATOMS: atom_id res chain seq x y z
N MET A 1 -32.37 -1.21 38.46
CA MET A 1 -32.81 -2.04 37.32
C MET A 1 -31.58 -2.39 36.47
N LYS A 2 -31.26 -3.68 36.35
CA LYS A 2 -30.14 -4.22 35.56
C LYS A 2 -30.58 -4.38 34.11
N VAL A 3 -30.10 -3.52 33.22
CA VAL A 3 -30.20 -3.73 31.78
C VAL A 3 -29.06 -4.65 31.34
N ASN A 4 -29.45 -5.80 30.80
CA ASN A 4 -28.60 -6.95 30.51
C ASN A 4 -27.71 -6.67 29.29
N LYS A 5 -26.39 -6.58 29.48
CA LYS A 5 -25.39 -6.22 28.45
C LYS A 5 -25.21 -7.24 27.31
N VAL A 6 -26.02 -8.30 27.28
CA VAL A 6 -25.80 -9.46 26.41
C VAL A 6 -26.53 -9.35 25.06
N LEU A 7 -27.44 -8.39 24.87
CA LEU A 7 -28.32 -8.36 23.69
C LEU A 7 -27.99 -7.32 22.59
N LEU A 8 -26.80 -6.72 22.58
CA LEU A 8 -26.44 -5.64 21.63
C LEU A 8 -25.26 -5.97 20.69
N VAL A 9 -24.77 -7.22 20.68
CA VAL A 9 -23.55 -7.60 19.93
C VAL A 9 -23.86 -8.34 18.60
N VAL A 10 -25.12 -8.58 18.27
CA VAL A 10 -25.47 -9.51 17.17
C VAL A 10 -25.70 -8.85 15.79
N VAL A 11 -25.74 -7.52 15.65
CA VAL A 11 -26.23 -6.90 14.39
C VAL A 11 -25.31 -5.84 13.76
N LEU A 12 -24.12 -5.57 14.31
CA LEU A 12 -23.21 -4.59 13.73
C LEU A 12 -21.89 -5.25 13.32
N GLY A 13 -21.76 -5.57 12.02
CA GLY A 13 -20.42 -5.71 11.44
C GLY A 13 -20.18 -6.80 10.40
N VAL A 14 -21.19 -7.39 9.75
CA VAL A 14 -20.97 -8.15 8.49
C VAL A 14 -20.85 -7.20 7.28
N SER A 15 -20.22 -6.05 7.50
CA SER A 15 -19.76 -5.13 6.46
C SER A 15 -18.24 -5.09 6.44
N SER A 16 -17.59 -6.22 6.73
CA SER A 16 -16.22 -6.46 6.31
C SER A 16 -16.20 -6.67 4.80
N VAL A 17 -16.39 -5.59 4.04
CA VAL A 17 -15.77 -5.47 2.73
C VAL A 17 -14.27 -5.36 2.99
N LEU A 18 -13.67 -6.50 3.30
CA LEU A 18 -12.25 -6.76 3.13
C LEU A 18 -11.99 -6.95 1.62
N MET A 19 -12.47 -6.03 0.77
CA MET A 19 -11.96 -5.93 -0.60
C MET A 19 -10.62 -5.20 -0.51
N GLY A 20 -9.57 -5.95 -0.17
CA GLY A 20 -8.21 -5.40 -0.18
C GLY A 20 -7.08 -6.27 0.38
N CYS A 21 -7.36 -7.30 1.18
CA CYS A 21 -6.30 -8.18 1.71
C CYS A 21 -6.32 -9.57 1.09
N THR A 22 -6.62 -9.68 -0.21
CA THR A 22 -6.46 -10.95 -0.93
C THR A 22 -5.06 -11.00 -1.52
N SER A 23 -4.23 -11.87 -0.96
CA SER A 23 -2.89 -12.13 -1.50
C SER A 23 -2.98 -12.68 -2.93
N GLU A 24 -1.92 -12.49 -3.73
CA GLU A 24 -1.79 -12.99 -5.11
C GLU A 24 -2.26 -14.45 -5.25
N SER A 25 -1.82 -15.32 -4.34
CA SER A 25 -2.22 -16.74 -4.33
C SER A 25 -3.72 -16.95 -4.09
N GLN A 26 -4.33 -16.12 -3.24
CA GLN A 26 -5.77 -16.13 -2.98
C GLN A 26 -6.57 -15.63 -4.18
N ARG A 27 -6.02 -14.67 -4.94
CA ARG A 27 -6.65 -14.14 -6.15
C ARG A 27 -6.61 -15.13 -7.30
N LEU A 28 -5.46 -15.79 -7.50
CA LEU A 28 -5.30 -16.92 -8.42
C LEU A 28 -6.24 -18.07 -8.05
N ALA A 29 -6.28 -18.48 -6.79
CA ALA A 29 -7.17 -19.56 -6.32
C ALA A 29 -8.66 -19.22 -6.50
N ASN A 30 -9.07 -17.97 -6.27
CA ASN A 30 -10.45 -17.54 -6.50
C ASN A 30 -10.80 -17.48 -7.99
N CYS A 31 -9.84 -17.08 -8.83
CA CYS A 31 -9.99 -17.10 -10.28
C CYS A 31 -10.14 -18.53 -10.82
N GLU A 32 -9.30 -19.47 -10.36
CA GLU A 32 -9.42 -20.90 -10.68
C GLU A 32 -10.74 -21.49 -10.14
N ALA A 33 -11.17 -21.12 -8.94
CA ALA A 33 -12.44 -21.57 -8.35
C ALA A 33 -13.68 -21.09 -9.12
N LYS A 34 -13.56 -20.04 -9.94
CA LYS A 34 -14.60 -19.59 -10.88
C LYS A 34 -14.61 -20.38 -12.19
N GLY A 35 -13.77 -21.40 -12.32
CA GLY A 35 -13.64 -22.22 -13.52
C GLY A 35 -12.84 -21.57 -14.65
N ILE A 36 -12.10 -20.50 -14.35
CA ILE A 36 -11.23 -19.83 -15.33
C ILE A 36 -9.92 -20.63 -15.41
N SER A 37 -9.37 -20.80 -16.62
CA SER A 37 -8.11 -21.52 -16.79
C SER A 37 -6.96 -20.82 -16.07
N LYS A 38 -6.03 -21.61 -15.53
CA LYS A 38 -4.85 -21.10 -14.82
C LYS A 38 -4.09 -20.07 -15.65
N ASP A 39 -3.87 -20.32 -16.94
CA ASP A 39 -3.18 -19.38 -17.83
C ASP A 39 -3.91 -18.04 -17.97
N SER A 40 -5.25 -18.06 -18.06
CA SER A 40 -6.07 -16.84 -18.11
C SER A 40 -5.99 -16.07 -16.78
N CYS A 41 -6.00 -16.78 -15.65
CA CYS A 41 -5.83 -16.17 -14.33
C CYS A 41 -4.45 -15.52 -14.18
N TYR A 42 -3.39 -16.19 -14.65
CA TYR A 42 -2.04 -15.63 -14.67
C TYR A 42 -1.94 -14.38 -15.54
N LEU A 43 -2.52 -14.41 -16.74
CA LEU A 43 -2.50 -13.26 -17.65
C LEU A 43 -3.28 -12.08 -17.07
N ALA A 44 -4.42 -12.32 -16.44
CA ALA A 44 -5.21 -11.29 -15.77
C ALA A 44 -4.44 -10.66 -14.58
N GLU A 45 -3.73 -11.49 -13.80
CA GLU A 45 -2.88 -11.04 -12.70
C GLU A 45 -1.76 -10.14 -13.20
N GLN A 46 -1.06 -10.58 -14.25
CA GLN A 46 0.04 -9.84 -14.86
C GLN A 46 -0.43 -8.50 -15.43
N ASN A 47 -1.56 -8.48 -16.13
CA ASN A 47 -2.19 -7.25 -16.62
C ASN A 47 -2.57 -6.33 -15.47
N ARG A 48 -3.14 -6.84 -14.37
CA ARG A 48 -3.48 -6.01 -13.21
C ARG A 48 -2.23 -5.36 -12.63
N GLN A 49 -1.16 -6.12 -12.47
CA GLN A 49 0.10 -5.61 -11.93
C GLN A 49 0.71 -4.55 -12.85
N ALA A 50 0.65 -4.75 -14.17
CA ALA A 50 1.08 -3.75 -15.15
C ALA A 50 0.25 -2.47 -15.08
N THR A 51 -1.08 -2.57 -15.02
CA THR A 51 -1.97 -1.41 -14.89
C THR A 51 -1.72 -0.64 -13.60
N MET A 52 -1.55 -1.34 -12.47
CA MET A 52 -1.23 -0.73 -11.19
C MET A 52 0.09 0.03 -11.27
N ASN A 53 1.16 -0.61 -11.76
CA ASN A 53 2.46 0.02 -11.91
C ASN A 53 2.39 1.30 -12.75
N ALA A 54 1.72 1.27 -13.90
CA ALA A 54 1.59 2.44 -14.78
C ALA A 54 0.81 3.59 -14.14
N ALA A 55 -0.27 3.29 -13.40
CA ALA A 55 -1.06 4.31 -12.71
C ALA A 55 -0.26 4.98 -11.58
N TYR A 56 0.48 4.19 -10.79
CA TYR A 56 1.32 4.72 -9.72
C TYR A 56 2.53 5.47 -10.24
N GLU A 57 3.15 5.03 -11.34
CA GLU A 57 4.24 5.78 -11.96
C GLU A 57 3.78 7.18 -12.38
N LYS A 58 2.61 7.29 -13.00
CA LYS A 58 2.05 8.59 -13.37
C LYS A 58 1.82 9.47 -12.12
N GLN A 59 1.21 8.93 -11.08
CA GLN A 59 0.92 9.68 -9.86
C GLN A 59 2.19 10.01 -9.07
N ALA A 60 3.22 9.16 -9.13
CA ALA A 60 4.52 9.43 -8.54
C ALA A 60 5.23 10.59 -9.24
N LEU A 61 5.12 10.69 -10.58
CA LEU A 61 5.65 11.81 -11.34
C LEU A 61 4.90 13.13 -11.02
N GLU A 62 3.58 13.09 -10.90
CA GLU A 62 2.78 14.25 -10.51
C GLU A 62 3.14 14.74 -9.09
N ASN A 63 3.31 13.81 -8.14
CA ASN A 63 3.75 14.13 -6.78
C ASN A 63 5.18 14.69 -6.75
N ALA A 64 6.11 14.07 -7.49
CA ALA A 64 7.48 14.56 -7.60
C ALA A 64 7.52 15.97 -8.21
N ALA A 65 6.72 16.25 -9.24
CA ALA A 65 6.60 17.57 -9.84
C ALA A 65 6.08 18.62 -8.84
N ALA A 66 5.08 18.26 -8.02
CA ALA A 66 4.57 19.13 -6.95
C ALA A 66 5.61 19.38 -5.85
N ALA A 67 6.44 18.39 -5.52
CA ALA A 67 7.46 18.50 -4.49
C ALA A 67 8.68 19.34 -4.89
N VAL A 68 9.10 19.28 -6.16
CA VAL A 68 10.21 20.11 -6.68
C VAL A 68 9.91 21.60 -6.56
N GLN A 69 8.63 22.00 -6.58
CA GLN A 69 8.20 23.38 -6.36
C GLN A 69 8.32 23.83 -4.89
N HIS A 70 8.46 22.90 -3.92
CA HIS A 70 8.30 23.21 -2.49
C HIS A 70 9.42 22.72 -1.54
N GLY A 71 10.48 22.04 -1.99
CA GLY A 71 11.48 21.55 -1.03
C GLY A 71 12.82 21.12 -1.60
N GLN A 72 13.75 22.06 -1.81
CA GLN A 72 15.14 21.74 -2.17
C GLN A 72 16.11 21.55 -0.98
N SER A 73 15.63 21.52 0.26
CA SER A 73 16.52 21.52 1.44
C SER A 73 16.16 20.53 2.56
N ALA A 74 15.19 19.63 2.35
CA ALA A 74 14.80 18.66 3.37
C ALA A 74 15.84 17.53 3.49
N LYS A 75 16.38 17.31 4.71
CA LYS A 75 17.28 16.18 4.98
C LYS A 75 16.54 14.86 4.77
N ALA A 76 16.91 14.12 3.73
CA ALA A 76 16.36 12.80 3.46
C ALA A 76 16.85 11.80 4.51
N LYS A 77 15.92 11.03 5.09
CA LYS A 77 16.21 9.86 5.91
C LYS A 77 16.18 8.63 5.02
N THR A 78 17.29 7.91 5.00
CA THR A 78 17.41 6.64 4.27
C THR A 78 17.17 5.48 5.23
N LYS A 79 16.32 4.54 4.82
CA LYS A 79 16.06 3.28 5.50
C LYS A 79 16.14 2.15 4.49
N HIS A 80 16.31 0.93 4.97
CA HIS A 80 16.35 -0.25 4.12
C HIS A 80 15.28 -1.27 4.53
N PHE A 81 14.72 -1.93 3.53
CA PHE A 81 13.81 -3.05 3.75
C PHE A 81 14.01 -4.10 2.66
N ALA A 82 14.34 -5.33 3.07
CA ALA A 82 14.51 -6.48 2.16
C ALA A 82 15.41 -6.19 0.92
N GLY A 83 16.47 -5.39 1.10
CA GLY A 83 17.40 -4.99 0.04
C GLY A 83 17.02 -3.72 -0.73
N MET A 84 15.81 -3.18 -0.55
CA MET A 84 15.36 -1.92 -1.15
C MET A 84 15.84 -0.73 -0.30
N GLU A 85 16.30 0.33 -0.95
CA GLU A 85 16.63 1.62 -0.35
C GLU A 85 15.39 2.53 -0.35
N ILE A 86 14.96 2.95 0.84
CA ILE A 86 13.81 3.83 1.04
C ILE A 86 14.33 5.19 1.51
N LYS A 87 14.34 6.18 0.62
CA LYS A 87 14.73 7.56 0.90
C LYS A 87 13.47 8.42 1.10
N GLY A 88 13.22 8.85 2.34
CA GLY A 88 12.10 9.73 2.68
C GLY A 88 12.55 11.14 3.05
N THR A 89 11.94 12.15 2.45
CA THR A 89 11.97 13.55 2.92
C THR A 89 10.71 13.84 3.74
N SER A 90 10.50 15.09 4.14
CA SER A 90 9.27 15.51 4.85
C SER A 90 8.00 15.39 4.00
N THR A 91 8.14 15.33 2.68
CA THR A 91 7.04 15.40 1.70
C THR A 91 7.02 14.21 0.77
N ASP A 92 8.18 13.60 0.50
CA ASP A 92 8.36 12.62 -0.56
C ASP A 92 9.00 11.33 -0.06
N LEU A 93 8.72 10.25 -0.77
CA LEU A 93 9.34 8.96 -0.55
C LEU A 93 9.83 8.43 -1.90
N SER A 94 11.08 7.97 -1.95
CA SER A 94 11.66 7.32 -3.11
C SER A 94 12.19 5.95 -2.72
N ILE A 95 11.91 4.93 -3.53
CA ILE A 95 12.37 3.55 -3.31
C ILE A 95 13.29 3.20 -4.48
N ASP A 96 14.55 2.88 -4.17
CA ASP A 96 15.63 2.63 -5.15
C ASP A 96 15.75 3.75 -6.20
N GLY A 97 15.60 5.00 -5.74
CA GLY A 97 15.68 6.20 -6.58
C GLY A 97 14.44 6.50 -7.41
N LYS A 98 13.38 5.67 -7.35
CA LYS A 98 12.10 5.94 -8.01
C LYS A 98 11.12 6.58 -7.03
N PRO A 99 10.40 7.66 -7.40
CA PRO A 99 9.40 8.26 -6.52
C PRO A 99 8.24 7.29 -6.28
N ALA A 100 7.70 7.28 -5.07
CA ALA A 100 6.47 6.58 -4.75
C ALA A 100 5.29 7.55 -4.75
N ALA A 101 4.12 7.06 -5.17
CA ALA A 101 2.90 7.84 -5.20
C ALA A 101 2.30 7.97 -3.80
N VAL A 102 1.93 9.17 -3.37
CA VAL A 102 1.08 9.34 -2.18
C VAL A 102 -0.33 8.91 -2.54
N ILE A 103 -0.85 7.92 -1.80
CA ILE A 103 -2.21 7.41 -2.00
C ILE A 103 -3.14 7.76 -0.84
N GLU A 104 -2.59 7.99 0.35
CA GLU A 104 -3.37 8.38 1.53
C GLU A 104 -2.52 9.26 2.43
N LYS A 105 -3.11 10.33 2.96
CA LYS A 105 -2.44 11.24 3.88
C LYS A 105 -3.35 11.56 5.05
N ASN A 106 -2.93 11.11 6.23
CA ASN A 106 -3.58 11.38 7.50
C ASN A 106 -2.64 12.16 8.43
N LYS A 107 -3.18 12.64 9.55
CA LYS A 107 -2.40 13.37 10.56
C LYS A 107 -1.27 12.52 11.18
N ASP A 108 -1.51 11.22 11.31
CA ASP A 108 -0.59 10.30 12.00
C ASP A 108 0.31 9.51 11.06
N ALA A 109 -0.07 9.37 9.78
CA ALA A 109 0.67 8.61 8.79
C ALA A 109 0.38 9.06 7.35
N THR A 110 1.39 8.93 6.49
CA THR A 110 1.25 9.05 5.02
C THR A 110 1.56 7.71 4.38
N VAL A 111 0.70 7.26 3.48
CA VAL A 111 0.86 6.00 2.75
C VAL A 111 1.35 6.32 1.35
N TYR A 112 2.53 5.77 1.04
CA TYR A 112 3.13 5.83 -0.28
C TYR A 112 3.01 4.46 -0.95
N GLN A 113 2.80 4.43 -2.25
CA GLN A 113 2.69 3.19 -3.01
C GLN A 113 3.66 3.19 -4.19
N GLN A 114 4.34 2.05 -4.36
CA GLN A 114 5.17 1.74 -5.52
C GLN A 114 4.89 0.31 -5.97
N GLY A 115 4.14 0.20 -7.06
CA GLY A 115 3.63 -1.08 -7.55
C GLY A 115 2.76 -1.80 -6.52
N LEU A 116 3.12 -3.03 -6.17
CA LEU A 116 2.42 -3.81 -5.14
C LEU A 116 2.79 -3.44 -3.70
N TYR A 117 3.84 -2.65 -3.50
CA TYR A 117 4.30 -2.28 -2.16
C TYR A 117 3.64 -1.01 -1.69
N ASN A 118 3.15 -1.02 -0.45
CA ASN A 118 2.75 0.18 0.26
C ASN A 118 3.72 0.44 1.42
N PHE A 119 4.12 1.69 1.56
CA PHE A 119 5.02 2.19 2.58
C PHE A 119 4.25 3.19 3.45
N ILE A 120 3.92 2.77 4.66
CA ILE A 120 3.18 3.58 5.64
C ILE A 120 4.22 4.30 6.50
N VAL A 121 4.39 5.60 6.26
CA VAL A 121 5.31 6.46 6.99
C VAL A 121 4.54 7.12 8.12
N TYR A 122 4.82 6.71 9.36
CA TYR A 122 4.22 7.30 10.55
C TYR A 122 4.91 8.61 10.95
N ALA A 123 4.19 9.49 11.65
CA ALA A 123 4.74 10.74 12.18
C ALA A 123 5.95 10.54 13.13
N ASN A 124 6.05 9.36 13.77
CA ASN A 124 7.19 8.97 14.59
C ASN A 124 8.43 8.52 13.78
N GLY A 125 8.36 8.52 12.45
CA GLY A 125 9.43 8.12 11.53
C GLY A 125 9.59 6.61 11.33
N LYS A 126 8.72 5.76 11.91
CA LYS A 126 8.66 4.33 11.55
C LYS A 126 8.04 4.20 10.16
N ILE A 127 8.53 3.24 9.38
CA ILE A 127 8.00 2.92 8.07
C ILE A 127 7.57 1.47 8.08
N ALA A 128 6.26 1.21 8.00
CA ALA A 128 5.71 -0.11 7.81
C ALA A 128 5.62 -0.42 6.31
N VAL A 129 6.02 -1.62 5.92
CA VAL A 129 5.99 -2.09 4.54
C VAL A 129 4.93 -3.18 4.42
N THR A 130 3.99 -2.99 3.52
CA THR A 130 3.05 -4.03 3.09
C THR A 130 3.26 -4.32 1.62
N GLN A 131 2.97 -5.56 1.22
CA GLN A 131 3.03 -6.00 -0.18
C GLN A 131 1.74 -6.74 -0.46
N ASP A 132 0.98 -6.27 -1.44
CA ASP A 132 -0.33 -6.82 -1.81
C ASP A 132 -1.27 -6.97 -0.59
N GLY A 133 -1.32 -5.92 0.24
CA GLY A 133 -2.13 -5.87 1.46
C GLY A 133 -1.59 -6.68 2.64
N VAL A 134 -0.52 -7.46 2.46
CA VAL A 134 0.10 -8.25 3.54
C VAL A 134 1.23 -7.48 4.20
N PHE A 135 1.19 -7.32 5.52
CA PHE A 135 2.28 -6.70 6.28
C PHE A 135 3.55 -7.56 6.22
N LYS A 136 4.67 -6.96 5.76
CA LYS A 136 5.96 -7.63 5.61
C LYS A 136 6.96 -7.26 6.71
N GLY A 137 6.79 -6.09 7.34
CA GLY A 137 7.65 -5.66 8.45
C GLY A 137 7.89 -4.15 8.46
N TYR A 138 8.86 -3.73 9.29
CA TYR A 138 9.30 -2.34 9.37
C TYR A 138 10.65 -2.14 8.69
N ALA A 139 10.79 -1.04 7.94
CA ALA A 139 12.08 -0.62 7.40
C ALA A 139 13.02 -0.11 8.50
N LYS A 140 14.31 -0.41 8.37
CA LYS A 140 15.35 -0.06 9.33
C LYS A 140 16.29 0.98 8.78
#